data_AF-A0A1T5DQK6-F1
#
_entry.id   AF-A0A1T5DQK6-F1
#
_cell.length_a   1.000
_cell.length_b   1.000
_cell.length_c   1.000
_cell.angle_alpha   90.00
_cell.angle_beta   90.00
_cell.angle_gamma   90.00
#
_symmetry.space_group_name_H-M   'P 1'
#
loop_
_entity.id
_entity.type
_entity.pdbx_description
1 polymer ?
#
loop_
_entity_poly.entity_id
_entity_poly.type
_entity_poly.pdbx_seq_one_letter_code
_entity_poly.pdbx_strand_id
1 'polypeptide(L)'
;MKHDQVELYYNISLYLGFIVGLAIFIGWAIFICKRLMKSANKDKVISSTIIGMKTLFFTFPGLIGFIACFIPLFYFGNILKQEEYCKQVIRVNVGITKDDPIFKERCGCSDIDELFINAKKTE
;
A
#
# COMPACT_ATOMS: atom_id res chain seq x y z
N MET A 1 -6.40 14.13 10.52
CA MET A 1 -7.48 13.70 9.60
C MET A 1 -8.58 13.05 10.41
N LYS A 2 -9.82 13.09 9.91
CA LYS A 2 -10.93 12.33 10.51
C LYS A 2 -10.78 10.85 10.21
N HIS A 3 -11.27 9.98 11.08
CA HIS A 3 -11.15 8.53 10.90
C HIS A 3 -11.76 8.07 9.57
N ASP A 4 -12.98 8.55 9.28
CA ASP A 4 -13.72 8.26 8.05
C ASP A 4 -12.96 8.67 6.78
N GLN A 5 -12.18 9.75 6.86
CA GLN A 5 -11.37 10.22 5.73
C GLN A 5 -10.17 9.30 5.50
N VAL A 6 -9.49 8.86 6.55
CA VAL A 6 -8.35 7.94 6.43
C VAL A 6 -8.81 6.59 5.89
N GLU A 7 -9.95 6.07 6.36
CA GLU A 7 -10.55 4.83 5.85
C GLU A 7 -10.94 4.95 4.37
N LEU A 8 -11.55 6.08 3.98
CA LEU A 8 -11.86 6.35 2.58
C LEU A 8 -10.59 6.36 1.72
N TYR A 9 -9.53 7.05 2.14
CA TYR A 9 -8.27 7.10 1.39
C TYR A 9 -7.55 5.76 1.34
N TYR A 10 -7.63 4.96 2.41
CA TYR A 10 -7.14 3.59 2.43
C TYR A 10 -7.84 2.72 1.36
N ASN A 11 -9.17 2.74 1.34
CA ASN A 11 -9.96 1.98 0.37
C ASN A 11 -9.73 2.45 -1.07
N ILE A 12 -9.71 3.76 -1.31
CA ILE A 12 -9.37 4.33 -2.62
C ILE A 12 -7.98 3.88 -3.07
N SER A 13 -6.99 3.93 -2.17
CA SER A 13 -5.62 3.50 -2.46
C SER A 13 -5.52 2.01 -2.77
N LEU A 14 -6.32 1.18 -2.10
CA LEU A 14 -6.41 -0.26 -2.37
C LEU A 14 -6.92 -0.52 -3.80
N TYR A 15 -8.09 0.04 -4.14
CA TYR A 15 -8.71 -0.20 -5.45
C TYR A 15 -7.90 0.42 -6.59
N LEU A 16 -7.45 1.67 -6.45
CA LEU A 16 -6.61 2.31 -7.46
C LEU A 16 -5.25 1.62 -7.59
N GLY A 17 -4.60 1.30 -6.47
CA GLY A 17 -3.32 0.58 -6.46
C GLY A 17 -3.43 -0.77 -7.17
N PHE A 18 -4.51 -1.51 -6.91
CA PHE A 18 -4.78 -2.77 -7.60
C PHE A 18 -5.02 -2.58 -9.09
N ILE A 19 -5.95 -1.72 -9.51
CA ILE A 19 -6.30 -1.52 -10.92
C ILE A 19 -5.08 -1.01 -11.72
N VAL A 20 -4.42 0.02 -11.22
CA VAL A 20 -3.25 0.64 -11.87
C VAL A 20 -2.08 -0.33 -11.89
N GLY A 21 -1.79 -0.99 -10.76
CA GLY A 21 -0.73 -1.98 -10.67
C GLY A 21 -0.95 -3.11 -11.67
N LEU A 22 -2.17 -3.63 -11.77
CA LEU A 22 -2.52 -4.73 -12.66
C LEU A 22 -2.41 -4.31 -14.13
N ALA A 23 -2.80 -3.08 -14.48
CA ALA A 23 -2.59 -2.51 -15.80
C ALA A 23 -1.08 -2.39 -16.16
N ILE A 24 -0.25 -1.94 -15.21
CA ILE A 24 1.21 -1.87 -15.39
C ILE A 24 1.80 -3.27 -15.59
N PHE A 25 1.41 -4.23 -14.76
CA PHE A 25 1.91 -5.60 -14.81
C PHE A 25 1.56 -6.29 -16.14
N ILE A 26 0.29 -6.21 -16.56
CA ILE A 26 -0.17 -6.76 -17.84
C ILE A 26 0.54 -6.04 -19.00
N GLY A 27 0.60 -4.71 -18.98
CA GLY A 27 1.28 -3.93 -20.02
C GLY A 27 2.75 -4.33 -20.17
N TRP A 28 3.43 -4.53 -19.05
CA TRP A 28 4.82 -4.99 -19.02
C TRP A 28 4.96 -6.43 -19.53
N ALA A 29 4.08 -7.33 -19.11
CA ALA A 29 4.07 -8.72 -19.57
C ALA A 29 3.86 -8.80 -21.10
N ILE A 30 2.92 -8.02 -21.65
CA ILE A 30 2.69 -7.93 -23.10
C ILE A 30 3.93 -7.40 -23.82
N PHE A 31 4.58 -6.37 -23.27
CA PHE A 31 5.80 -5.81 -23.83
C PHE A 31 6.93 -6.84 -23.90
N ILE A 32 7.15 -7.60 -22.82
CA ILE A 32 8.15 -8.68 -22.76
C ILE A 32 7.80 -9.82 -23.72
N CYS A 33 6.55 -10.28 -23.74
CA CYS A 33 6.09 -11.33 -24.67
C CYS A 33 6.34 -10.95 -26.13
N LYS A 34 5.99 -9.72 -26.53
CA LYS A 34 6.28 -9.21 -27.89
C LYS A 34 7.77 -9.21 -28.21
N ARG A 35 8.61 -8.80 -27.25
CA ARG A 35 10.07 -8.77 -27.41
C ARG A 35 10.68 -10.16 -27.53
N LEU A 36 10.20 -11.11 -26.73
CA LEU A 36 10.64 -12.50 -26.75
C LEU A 36 10.19 -13.22 -28.03
N MET A 37 8.94 -13.05 -28.48
CA MET A 37 8.48 -13.60 -29.77
C MET A 37 9.31 -13.08 -30.96
N LYS A 38 9.66 -11.78 -30.95
CA LYS A 38 10.51 -11.19 -32.00
C LYS A 38 11.94 -11.74 -32.00
N SER A 39 12.50 -12.04 -30.82
CA SER A 39 13.78 -12.73 -30.69
C SER A 39 13.66 -14.17 -31.16
N ALA A 40 12.56 -14.84 -30.81
CA ALA A 40 12.35 -16.23 -31.14
C ALA A 40 12.21 -16.49 -32.65
N ASN A 41 11.56 -15.59 -33.39
CA ASN A 41 11.49 -15.73 -34.84
C ASN A 41 12.84 -15.53 -35.56
N LYS A 42 13.86 -14.99 -34.88
CA LYS A 42 15.20 -14.79 -35.44
C LYS A 42 16.15 -15.95 -35.16
N ASP A 43 15.98 -16.63 -34.03
CA ASP A 43 16.85 -17.72 -33.62
C ASP A 43 16.27 -19.08 -34.06
N LYS A 44 16.96 -19.79 -34.96
CA LYS A 44 16.49 -21.08 -35.53
C LYS A 44 16.44 -22.24 -34.54
N VAL A 45 17.05 -22.11 -33.36
CA VAL A 45 17.08 -23.15 -32.32
C VAL A 45 16.86 -22.48 -30.98
N ILE A 46 15.67 -22.65 -30.40
CA ILE A 46 15.36 -22.03 -29.11
C ILE A 46 14.94 -23.12 -28.15
N SER A 47 15.77 -23.31 -27.13
CA SER A 47 15.40 -24.09 -25.97
C SER A 47 14.29 -23.36 -25.21
N SER A 48 13.16 -24.03 -25.03
CA SER A 48 12.01 -23.56 -24.24
C SER A 48 12.43 -23.15 -22.82
N THR A 49 13.46 -23.80 -22.27
CA THR A 49 14.05 -23.48 -20.96
C THR A 49 14.67 -22.10 -20.92
N ILE A 50 15.36 -21.67 -22.00
CA ILE A 50 16.00 -20.35 -22.08
C ILE A 50 14.95 -19.23 -22.20
N ILE A 51 13.87 -19.47 -22.95
CA ILE A 51 12.76 -18.51 -23.03
C ILE A 51 12.10 -18.36 -21.66
N GLY A 52 11.75 -19.47 -20.99
CA GLY A 52 11.08 -19.43 -19.68
C GLY A 52 11.88 -18.66 -18.63
N MET A 53 13.20 -18.90 -18.58
CA MET A 53 14.09 -18.23 -17.65
C MET A 53 14.25 -16.73 -17.97
N LYS A 54 14.32 -16.36 -19.25
CA LYS A 54 14.31 -14.94 -19.67
C LYS A 54 12.99 -14.27 -19.30
N THR A 55 11.85 -14.91 -19.55
CA THR A 55 10.54 -14.36 -19.19
C THR A 55 10.47 -14.04 -17.70
N LEU A 56 10.84 -14.99 -16.83
CA LEU A 56 10.84 -14.77 -15.38
C LEU A 56 11.68 -13.55 -14.95
N PHE A 57 12.92 -13.45 -15.45
CA PHE A 57 13.79 -12.32 -15.13
C PHE A 57 13.27 -10.99 -15.68
N PHE A 58 12.72 -10.99 -16.90
CA PHE A 58 12.21 -9.77 -17.53
C PHE A 58 10.84 -9.33 -17.01
N THR A 59 10.07 -10.22 -16.37
CA THR A 59 8.81 -9.87 -15.69
C THR A 59 9.04 -9.24 -14.32
N PHE A 60 10.23 -9.43 -13.72
CA PHE A 60 10.56 -8.91 -12.39
C PHE A 60 10.39 -7.38 -12.23
N PRO A 61 10.82 -6.52 -13.18
CA PRO A 61 10.55 -5.08 -13.11
C PRO A 61 9.05 -4.74 -13.10
N GLY A 62 8.23 -5.50 -13.83
CA GLY A 62 6.78 -5.34 -13.83
C GLY A 62 6.17 -5.67 -12.47
N LEU A 63 6.68 -6.69 -11.78
CA LEU A 63 6.27 -7.04 -10.43
C LEU A 63 6.68 -5.96 -9.42
N ILE A 64 7.89 -5.39 -9.54
CA ILE A 64 8.31 -4.26 -8.69
C ILE A 64 7.38 -3.06 -8.89
N GLY A 65 7.06 -2.73 -10.15
CA GLY A 65 6.11 -1.66 -10.47
C GLY A 65 4.73 -1.90 -9.85
N PHE A 66 4.23 -3.14 -9.91
CA PHE A 66 2.97 -3.55 -9.27
C PHE A 66 3.01 -3.31 -7.75
N ILE A 67 4.08 -3.76 -7.07
CA ILE A 67 4.22 -3.60 -5.61
C ILE A 67 4.32 -2.12 -5.23
N ALA A 68 5.02 -1.30 -6.03
CA ALA A 68 5.16 0.13 -5.78
C ALA A 68 3.81 0.88 -5.80
N CYS A 69 2.83 0.42 -6.57
CA CYS A 69 1.48 1.00 -6.57
C CYS A 69 0.75 0.87 -5.22
N PHE A 70 1.21 -0.01 -4.32
CA PHE A 70 0.64 -0.18 -2.99
C PHE A 70 1.33 0.68 -1.93
N ILE A 71 2.33 1.50 -2.26
CA ILE A 71 2.97 2.42 -1.29
C ILE A 71 1.95 3.32 -0.56
N PRO A 72 0.97 3.95 -1.25
CA PRO A 72 -0.06 4.75 -0.58
C PRO A 72 -0.93 3.92 0.38
N LEU A 73 -1.23 2.66 0.03
CA LEU A 73 -1.95 1.74 0.91
C LEU A 73 -1.20 1.54 2.23
N PHE A 74 0.10 1.28 2.17
CA PHE A 74 0.93 1.09 3.36
C PHE A 74 0.99 2.36 4.22
N TYR A 75 1.04 3.54 3.59
CA TYR A 75 1.00 4.83 4.28
C TYR A 75 -0.30 5.02 5.07
N PHE A 76 -1.46 4.91 4.41
CA PHE A 76 -2.76 5.08 5.09
C PHE A 76 -3.03 3.96 6.10
N GLY A 77 -2.58 2.73 5.82
CA GLY A 77 -2.66 1.63 6.77
C GLY A 77 -1.86 1.88 8.05
N ASN A 78 -0.68 2.52 7.94
CA ASN A 78 0.10 2.91 9.12
C ASN A 78 -0.59 4.02 9.93
N ILE A 79 -1.25 4.97 9.28
CA ILE A 79 -2.04 6.01 9.97
C ILE A 79 -3.20 5.37 10.74
N LEU A 80 -3.95 4.43 10.13
CA LEU A 80 -5.03 3.72 10.81
C LEU A 80 -4.53 2.95 12.04
N LYS A 81 -3.38 2.26 11.93
CA LYS A 81 -2.76 1.58 13.08
C LYS A 81 -2.33 2.55 14.17
N GLN A 82 -1.81 3.73 13.80
CA GLN A 82 -1.48 4.77 14.77
C GLN A 82 -2.73 5.29 15.48
N GLU A 83 -3.85 5.47 14.78
CA GLU A 83 -5.11 5.87 15.40
C GLU A 83 -5.62 4.86 16.42
N GLU A 84 -5.59 3.56 16.10
CA GLU A 84 -5.95 2.50 17.03
C GLU A 84 -5.05 2.48 18.26
N TYR A 85 -3.74 2.61 18.05
CA TYR A 85 -2.77 2.71 19.15
C TYR A 85 -3.06 3.92 20.05
N CYS A 86 -3.32 5.10 19.47
CA CYS A 86 -3.66 6.31 20.21
C CYS A 86 -4.97 6.15 21.00
N LYS A 87 -6.01 5.53 20.41
CA LYS A 87 -7.27 5.22 21.12
C LYS A 87 -7.01 4.28 22.30
N GLN A 88 -6.18 3.26 22.14
CA GLN A 88 -5.86 2.31 23.20
C GLN A 88 -5.08 2.97 24.34
N VAL A 89 -4.12 3.85 24.03
CA VAL A 89 -3.37 4.60 25.03
C VAL A 89 -4.28 5.52 25.86
N ILE A 90 -5.23 6.22 25.22
CA ILE A 90 -6.22 7.04 25.93
C ILE A 90 -7.08 6.20 26.88
N ARG A 91 -7.50 5.00 26.45
CA ARG A 91 -8.34 4.11 27.27
C ARG A 91 -7.63 3.58 28.51
N VAL A 92 -6.36 3.21 28.39
CA VAL A 92 -5.61 2.55 29.47
C VAL A 92 -5.02 3.56 30.45
N ASN A 93 -4.65 4.76 30.01
CA ASN A 93 -4.06 5.79 30.86
C ASN A 93 -5.11 6.84 31.28
N VAL A 94 -5.72 6.60 32.43
CA VAL A 94 -6.64 7.54 33.09
C VAL A 94 -5.85 8.77 33.57
N GLY A 95 -5.75 9.80 32.72
CA GLY A 95 -5.06 11.06 33.05
C GLY A 95 -4.38 11.77 31.88
N ILE A 96 -4.29 11.15 30.69
CA ILE A 96 -3.74 11.81 29.51
C ILE A 96 -4.66 12.96 29.08
N THR A 97 -4.13 14.17 29.09
CA THR A 97 -4.79 15.37 28.58
C THR A 97 -4.41 15.60 27.12
N LYS A 98 -5.28 16.31 26.39
CA LYS A 98 -5.10 16.62 24.95
C LYS A 98 -3.81 17.39 24.63
N ASP A 99 -3.24 18.03 25.64
CA ASP A 99 -2.05 18.87 25.55
C ASP A 99 -0.75 18.16 25.97
N ASP A 100 -0.80 16.86 26.26
CA ASP A 100 0.42 16.12 26.60
C ASP A 100 1.39 16.11 25.40
N PRO A 101 2.62 16.63 25.55
CA PRO A 101 3.56 16.79 24.43
C PRO A 101 3.92 15.45 23.79
N ILE A 102 3.97 14.36 24.56
CA ILE A 102 4.27 13.01 24.07
C ILE A 102 3.09 12.48 23.23
N PHE A 103 1.86 12.82 23.63
CA PHE A 103 0.66 12.44 22.90
C PHE A 103 0.55 13.21 21.58
N LYS A 104 0.84 14.52 21.60
CA LYS A 104 0.77 15.38 20.42
C LYS A 104 1.84 15.03 19.37
N GLU A 105 3.02 14.61 19.79
CA GLU A 105 4.08 14.17 18.87
C GLU A 105 3.72 12.86 18.16
N ARG A 106 3.08 11.91 18.86
CA ARG A 106 2.75 10.59 18.32
C ARG A 106 1.39 10.50 17.63
N CYS A 107 0.43 11.31 18.04
CA CYS A 107 -0.96 11.27 17.57
C CYS A 107 -1.38 12.56 16.82
N GLY A 108 -0.47 13.52 16.63
CA GLY A 108 -0.78 14.84 16.06
C GLY A 108 -1.19 14.86 14.58
N CYS A 109 -1.00 13.76 13.84
CA CYS A 109 -1.52 13.63 12.47
C CYS A 109 -3.04 13.38 12.42
N SER A 110 -3.64 12.93 13.52
CA SER A 110 -5.06 12.62 13.64
C SER A 110 -5.80 13.67 14.44
N ASP A 111 -7.11 13.79 14.22
CA ASP A 111 -7.93 14.77 14.94
C ASP A 111 -8.07 14.34 16.41
N ILE A 112 -7.37 15.08 17.29
CA ILE A 112 -7.26 14.75 18.72
C ILE A 112 -8.65 14.77 19.39
N ASP A 113 -9.54 15.67 18.99
CA ASP A 113 -10.88 15.75 19.56
C ASP A 113 -11.71 14.52 19.21
N GLU A 114 -11.62 14.08 17.96
CA GLU A 114 -12.30 12.88 17.48
C GLU A 114 -11.74 11.61 18.11
N LEU A 115 -10.41 11.53 18.34
CA LEU A 115 -9.75 10.42 19.03
C LEU A 115 -10.28 10.25 20.46
N PHE A 116 -10.41 11.33 21.23
CA PHE A 116 -10.94 11.28 22.60
C PHE A 116 -12.44 10.95 22.65
N ILE A 117 -13.24 11.46 21.70
CA ILE A 117 -14.67 11.15 21.59
C ILE A 117 -14.86 9.67 21.24
N ASN A 118 -14.13 9.16 20.25
CA ASN A 118 -14.23 7.77 19.82
C ASN A 118 -13.67 6.79 20.85
N ALA A 119 -12.62 7.16 21.59
CA ALA A 119 -12.08 6.33 22.67
C ALA A 119 -13.10 6.14 23.81
N LYS A 120 -13.88 7.18 24.16
CA LYS A 120 -14.92 7.16 25.20
C LYS A 120 -16.26 6.56 24.76
N LYS A 121 -16.61 6.63 23.47
CA LYS A 121 -17.87 6.09 22.93
C LYS A 121 -17.95 4.56 22.89
N THR A 122 -16.83 3.86 23.11
CA THR A 122 -16.76 2.39 23.05
C THR A 122 -16.84 1.72 24.43
N GLU A 123 -17.23 2.47 25.46
CA GLU A 123 -17.70 1.93 26.75
C GLU A 123 -19.18 1.52 26.67
#